data_AF-A0AA35NUD1-F1
#
_entry.id   AF-A0AA35NUD1-F1
#
_cell.length_a   1.000
_cell.length_b   1.000
_cell.length_c   1.000
_cell.angle_alpha   90.00
_cell.angle_beta   90.00
_cell.angle_gamma   90.00
#
_symmetry.space_group_name_H-M   'P 1'
#
loop_
_entity.id
_entity.type
_entity.pdbx_description
1 polymer ?
#
loop_
_entity_poly.entity_id
_entity_poly.type
_entity_poly.pdbx_seq_one_letter_code
_entity_poly.pdbx_strand_id
1 'polypeptide(L)'
;MSVESLGGSRYSLLLIDDFSRSSWTFSLKTKGEAAKMIRDWITAVEVTFSTKVRGFQSDRGCEFTGSALQDFFREKGISHRLTAPYSPQQNGLCWNEFTTDE
;
A
#
# COMPACT_ATOMS: atom_id res chain seq x y z
N MET A 1 -2.14 22.13 -6.79
CA MET A 1 -3.51 21.85 -6.35
C MET A 1 -3.80 20.39 -6.68
N SER A 2 -4.27 19.56 -5.75
CA SER A 2 -4.59 18.16 -6.07
C SER A 2 -5.87 18.12 -6.92
N VAL A 3 -5.78 17.59 -8.14
CA VAL A 3 -6.94 17.41 -9.03
C VAL A 3 -7.74 16.19 -8.56
N GLU A 4 -9.05 16.35 -8.40
CA GLU A 4 -9.95 15.24 -8.10
C GLU A 4 -10.21 14.41 -9.37
N SER A 5 -10.23 13.09 -9.23
CA SER A 5 -10.69 12.23 -10.31
C SER A 5 -12.19 12.48 -10.60
N LEU A 6 -12.67 12.00 -11.75
CA LEU A 6 -14.10 12.04 -12.11
C LEU A 6 -15.04 11.43 -11.04
N GLY A 7 -14.51 10.60 -10.12
CA GLY A 7 -15.23 10.00 -9.00
C GLY A 7 -15.04 10.69 -7.64
N GLY A 8 -14.37 11.84 -7.59
CA GLY A 8 -14.09 12.58 -6.35
C GLY A 8 -12.99 11.97 -5.48
N SER A 9 -12.15 11.09 -6.03
CA SER A 9 -10.98 10.55 -5.33
C SER A 9 -9.78 11.48 -5.50
N ARG A 10 -9.00 11.67 -4.43
CA ARG A 10 -7.83 12.56 -4.39
C ARG A 10 -6.50 11.84 -4.24
N TYR A 11 -6.53 10.57 -3.88
CA TYR A 11 -5.36 9.78 -3.58
C TYR A 11 -5.45 8.44 -4.31
N SER A 12 -4.30 7.89 -4.67
CA SER A 12 -4.19 6.55 -5.24
C SER A 12 -3.30 5.70 -4.34
N LEU A 13 -3.75 4.50 -4.03
CA LEU A 13 -2.95 3.48 -3.35
C LEU A 13 -2.50 2.45 -4.39
N LEU A 14 -1.19 2.30 -4.55
CA LEU A 14 -0.58 1.30 -5.40
C LEU A 14 0.04 0.20 -4.52
N LEU A 15 -0.35 -1.04 -4.78
CA LEU A 15 0.22 -2.23 -4.14
C LEU A 15 0.90 -3.08 -5.22
N ILE A 16 2.15 -3.47 -4.98
CA ILE A 16 2.94 -4.25 -5.93
C ILE A 16 3.43 -5.51 -5.20
N ASP A 17 3.20 -6.66 -5.82
CA ASP A 17 3.82 -7.90 -5.41
C ASP A 17 5.22 -8.01 -6.02
N ASP A 18 6.25 -8.10 -5.18
CA ASP A 18 7.64 -8.16 -5.63
C ASP A 18 7.94 -9.44 -6.44
N PHE A 19 7.30 -10.57 -6.12
CA PHE A 19 7.59 -11.83 -6.79
C PHE A 19 7.01 -11.91 -8.21
N SER A 20 5.70 -11.71 -8.33
CA SER A 20 4.98 -11.83 -9.62
C SER A 20 5.00 -10.56 -10.44
N ARG A 21 5.44 -9.43 -9.86
CA ARG A 21 5.34 -8.08 -10.43
C ARG A 21 3.88 -7.64 -10.70
N SER A 22 2.91 -8.32 -10.12
CA SER A 22 1.50 -7.93 -10.20
C SER A 22 1.28 -6.64 -9.42
N SER A 23 0.47 -5.73 -9.97
CA SER A 23 0.13 -4.45 -9.36
C SER A 23 -1.37 -4.25 -9.23
N TRP A 24 -1.80 -3.64 -8.13
CA TRP A 24 -3.19 -3.26 -7.87
C TRP A 24 -3.25 -1.78 -7.49
N THR A 25 -4.15 -1.04 -8.14
CA THR A 25 -4.35 0.39 -7.91
C THR A 25 -5.76 0.63 -7.37
N PHE A 26 -5.85 1.38 -6.27
CA PHE A 26 -7.11 1.73 -5.62
C PHE A 26 -7.25 3.24 -5.50
N SER A 27 -8.41 3.76 -5.93
CA SER A 27 -8.77 5.17 -5.77
C SER A 27 -9.30 5.43 -4.36
N LEU A 28 -8.69 6.36 -3.64
CA LEU A 28 -9.05 6.75 -2.27
C LEU A 28 -9.55 8.20 -2.24
N LYS A 29 -10.61 8.45 -1.47
CA LYS A 29 -11.11 9.80 -1.21
C LYS A 29 -10.31 10.48 -0.12
N THR A 30 -9.87 9.71 0.87
CA THR A 30 -9.02 10.21 1.96
C THR A 30 -7.86 9.26 2.25
N LYS A 31 -6.74 9.79 2.76
CA LYS A 31 -5.60 8.95 3.19
C LYS A 31 -5.96 7.93 4.28
N GLY A 32 -6.95 8.23 5.11
CA GLY A 32 -7.40 7.33 6.18
C GLY A 32 -8.03 6.03 5.68
N GLU A 33 -8.46 5.96 4.42
CA GLU A 33 -9.02 4.75 3.82
C GLU A 33 -7.95 3.70 3.47
N ALA A 34 -6.68 4.10 3.36
CA ALA A 34 -5.59 3.22 2.94
C ALA A 34 -5.43 1.99 3.85
N ALA A 35 -5.43 2.19 5.18
CA ALA A 35 -5.30 1.10 6.13
C ALA A 35 -6.41 0.06 5.99
N LYS A 36 -7.67 0.50 5.80
CA LYS A 36 -8.79 -0.42 5.56
C LYS A 36 -8.59 -1.18 4.25
N MET A 37 -8.28 -0.46 3.17
CA MET A 37 -8.09 -1.05 1.84
C MET A 37 -6.97 -2.10 1.84
N ILE A 38 -5.85 -1.86 2.54
CA ILE A 38 -4.74 -2.81 2.64
C ILE A 38 -5.18 -4.11 3.31
N ARG A 39 -5.91 -4.05 4.44
CA ARG A 39 -6.37 -5.26 5.14
C ARG A 39 -7.33 -6.08 4.28
N ASP A 40 -8.25 -5.40 3.62
CA ASP A 40 -9.25 -6.03 2.75
C ASP A 40 -8.55 -6.69 1.55
N TRP A 41 -7.57 -6.00 0.96
CA TRP A 41 -6.74 -6.53 -0.14
C TRP A 41 -5.90 -7.73 0.30
N ILE A 42 -5.20 -7.68 1.43
CA ILE A 42 -4.40 -8.82 1.94
C ILE A 42 -5.31 -10.03 2.11
N THR A 43 -6.47 -9.86 2.74
CA THR A 43 -7.42 -10.96 2.96
C THR A 43 -7.91 -11.55 1.64
N ALA A 44 -8.22 -10.70 0.65
CA ALA A 44 -8.64 -11.15 -0.67
C ALA A 44 -7.55 -11.94 -1.40
N VAL A 45 -6.31 -11.43 -1.44
CA VAL A 45 -5.17 -12.08 -2.09
C VAL A 45 -4.84 -13.41 -1.42
N GLU A 46 -4.86 -13.47 -0.09
CA GLU A 46 -4.59 -14.72 0.63
C GLU A 46 -5.62 -15.82 0.30
N VAL A 47 -6.90 -15.44 0.14
CA VAL A 47 -7.97 -16.36 -0.25
C VAL A 47 -7.84 -16.76 -1.72
N THR A 48 -7.69 -15.79 -2.62
CA THR A 48 -7.65 -16.04 -4.07
C THR A 48 -6.45 -16.88 -4.48
N PHE A 49 -5.26 -16.58 -3.96
CA PHE A 49 -4.03 -17.28 -4.32
C PHE A 49 -3.67 -18.41 -3.35
N SER A 50 -4.52 -18.66 -2.33
CA SER A 50 -4.29 -19.67 -1.29
C SER A 50 -2.88 -19.60 -0.68
N THR A 51 -2.33 -18.39 -0.58
CA THR A 51 -0.95 -18.12 -0.18
C THR A 51 -0.92 -17.00 0.83
N LYS A 52 -0.15 -17.17 1.91
CA LYS A 52 -0.02 -16.13 2.95
C LYS A 52 0.94 -15.03 2.54
N VAL A 53 0.57 -13.78 2.82
CA VAL A 53 1.49 -12.65 2.70
C VAL A 53 2.50 -12.75 3.84
N ARG A 54 3.80 -12.72 3.53
CA ARG A 54 4.87 -12.86 4.55
C ARG A 54 5.42 -11.52 5.02
N GLY A 55 5.45 -10.54 4.14
CA GLY A 55 6.00 -9.23 4.42
C GLY A 55 5.23 -8.17 3.67
N PHE A 56 5.14 -7.00 4.30
CA PHE A 56 4.58 -5.80 3.70
C PHE A 56 5.61 -4.70 3.82
N GLN A 57 5.85 -3.96 2.74
CA GLN A 57 6.79 -2.84 2.74
C GLN A 57 6.04 -1.55 2.41
N SER A 58 6.21 -0.53 3.24
CA SER A 58 5.64 0.80 3.00
C SER A 58 6.62 1.91 3.40
N ASP A 59 6.30 3.15 3.02
CA ASP A 59 7.01 4.31 3.55
C ASP A 59 6.58 4.61 5.00
N ARG A 60 7.19 5.62 5.62
CA ARG A 60 6.84 6.04 6.99
C ARG A 60 5.58 6.91 7.06
N GLY A 61 4.70 6.85 6.06
CA GLY A 61 3.44 7.58 6.05
C GLY A 61 2.56 7.19 7.24
N CYS A 62 1.94 8.19 7.88
CA CYS A 62 1.05 7.98 9.03
C CYS A 62 -0.12 7.04 8.69
N GLU A 63 -0.52 7.02 7.41
CA GLU A 63 -1.54 6.12 6.85
C GLU A 63 -1.17 4.63 6.96
N PHE A 64 0.12 4.29 7.02
CA PHE A 64 0.63 2.91 7.09
C PHE A 64 1.17 2.54 8.49
N THR A 65 1.41 3.53 9.36
CA THR A 65 1.95 3.32 10.70
C THR A 65 0.91 3.31 11.82
N GLY A 66 -0.39 3.39 11.48
CA GLY A 66 -1.47 3.32 12.47
C GLY A 66 -1.48 2.02 13.27
N SER A 67 -1.78 2.09 14.57
CA SER A 67 -1.78 0.93 15.48
C SER A 67 -2.67 -0.21 14.98
N ALA A 68 -3.86 0.11 14.49
CA ALA A 68 -4.80 -0.88 13.97
C ALA A 68 -4.24 -1.71 12.79
N LEU A 69 -3.40 -1.12 11.95
CA LEU A 69 -2.77 -1.85 10.83
C LEU A 69 -1.58 -2.68 11.31
N GLN A 70 -0.82 -2.17 12.29
CA GLN A 70 0.27 -2.91 12.93
C GLN A 70 -0.23 -4.13 13.70
N ASP A 71 -1.34 -4.00 14.43
CA ASP A 71 -1.97 -5.11 15.15
C ASP A 71 -2.47 -6.18 14.18
N PHE A 72 -3.06 -5.77 13.05
CA PHE A 72 -3.46 -6.68 11.98
C PHE A 72 -2.26 -7.45 11.39
N PHE A 73 -1.15 -6.77 11.11
CA PHE A 73 0.06 -7.43 10.63
C PHE A 73 0.60 -8.42 11.66
N ARG A 74 0.60 -8.05 12.94
CA ARG A 74 1.04 -8.94 14.03
C ARG A 74 0.14 -10.19 14.14
N GLU A 75 -1.17 -10.02 14.07
CA GLU A 75 -2.13 -11.13 14.13
C GLU A 75 -1.95 -12.11 12.96
N LYS A 76 -1.71 -11.57 11.75
CA LYS A 76 -1.46 -12.38 10.54
C LYS A 76 -0.06 -12.98 10.49
N GLY A 77 0.88 -12.50 11.31
CA GLY A 77 2.29 -12.86 11.25
C GLY A 77 3.05 -12.22 10.08
N ILE A 78 2.56 -11.09 9.57
CA ILE A 78 3.15 -10.32 8.48
C ILE A 78 4.27 -9.43 9.02
N SER A 79 5.45 -9.51 8.42
CA SER A 79 6.57 -8.62 8.76
C SER A 79 6.41 -7.28 8.05
N HIS A 80 6.14 -6.22 8.80
CA HIS A 80 6.05 -4.87 8.25
C HIS A 80 7.44 -4.20 8.21
N ARG A 81 7.96 -3.93 7.01
CA ARG A 81 9.21 -3.20 6.78
C ARG A 81 8.90 -1.76 6.36
N LEU A 82 9.50 -0.80 7.05
CA LEU A 82 9.45 0.60 6.67
C LEU A 82 10.70 0.97 5.86
N THR A 83 10.54 1.65 4.73
CA THR A 83 11.67 2.12 3.92
C THR A 83 12.42 3.24 4.64
N ALA A 84 13.74 3.41 4.39
CA ALA A 84 14.51 4.47 5.02
C ALA A 84 14.01 5.86 4.59
N PRO A 85 14.09 6.88 5.48
CA PRO A 85 13.63 8.21 5.14
C PRO A 85 14.52 8.75 4.01
N TYR A 86 13.91 9.42 3.03
CA TYR A 86 14.63 10.03 1.89
C TYR A 86 15.42 9.04 1.00
N SER A 87 15.07 7.75 1.02
CA SER A 87 15.64 6.73 0.12
C SER A 87 14.59 6.15 -0.84
N PRO A 88 14.11 6.91 -1.85
CA PRO A 88 13.21 6.38 -2.88
C PRO A 88 13.73 5.11 -3.56
N GLN A 89 15.05 4.93 -3.60
CA GLN A 89 15.72 3.77 -4.19
C GLN A 89 15.46 2.47 -3.42
N GLN A 90 15.06 2.55 -2.14
CA GLN A 90 14.63 1.39 -1.35
C GLN A 90 13.17 0.98 -1.59
N ASN A 91 12.39 1.81 -2.31
CA ASN A 91 11.03 1.48 -2.75
C ASN A 91 11.07 0.61 -4.03
N GLY A 92 11.97 -0.39 -4.10
CA GLY A 92 12.16 -1.23 -5.29
C GLY A 92 10.83 -1.62 -5.96
N LEU A 93 10.76 -1.36 -7.27
CA LEU A 93 9.58 -1.37 -8.17
C LEU A 93 8.48 -0.32 -7.97
N CYS A 94 8.19 0.14 -6.75
CA CYS A 94 7.17 1.16 -6.49
C CYS A 94 7.57 2.55 -7.04
N TRP A 95 8.82 2.71 -7.49
CA TRP A 95 9.38 3.99 -7.91
C TRP A 95 9.00 4.46 -9.33
N ASN A 96 8.40 3.64 -10.18
CA ASN A 96 8.22 4.01 -11.59
C ASN A 96 6.82 4.54 -11.96
N GLU A 97 6.05 5.18 -11.07
CA GLU A 97 4.86 5.94 -11.54
C GLU A 97 4.28 6.94 -10.52
N PHE A 98 5.13 7.75 -9.91
CA PHE A 98 4.68 9.01 -9.29
C PHE A 98 5.50 10.18 -9.84
N THR A 99 5.47 10.34 -11.16
CA THR A 99 5.72 11.64 -11.77
C THR A 99 4.36 12.27 -11.97
N THR A 100 4.11 13.36 -11.24
CA THR A 100 3.05 14.30 -11.58
C THR A 100 3.46 14.89 -12.92
N ASP A 101 2.71 14.57 -13.99
CA ASP A 101 2.63 15.50 -15.12
C ASP A 101 1.98 16.79 -14.61
N GLU A 102 2.50 17.91 -15.12
CA GLU A 102 2.33 19.31 -14.70
C GLU A 102 0.91 19.76 -14.34
#